data_AF-A0A8S3FNV8-F1
#
_entry.id   AF-A0A8S3FNV8-F1
#
_cell.length_a   1.000
_cell.length_b   1.000
_cell.length_c   1.000
_cell.angle_alpha   90.00
_cell.angle_beta   90.00
_cell.angle_gamma   90.00
#
_symmetry.space_group_name_H-M   'P 1'
#
loop_
_entity.id
_entity.type
_entity.pdbx_description
1 polymer ?
#
loop_
_entity_poly.entity_id
_entity_poly.type
_entity_poly.pdbx_seq_one_letter_code
_entity_poly.pdbx_strand_id
1 'polypeptide(L)'
;LLTCGNQDSKLDELWLETLLGMIGDCFSHDTDPEPLSHYITGCVVAIRTRGHKIALWLSEARNETIVREIGRRWRSIINLSPNVRIQFDMHNESNSSSQRPMYEE
;
A
#
# COMPACT_ATOMS: atom_id res chain seq x y z
N LEU A 1 -0.94 2.94 2.61
CA LEU A 1 -0.06 3.50 3.65
C LEU A 1 0.28 2.42 4.68
N LEU A 2 1.56 2.06 4.77
CA LEU A 2 2.13 1.18 5.79
C LEU A 2 2.99 2.03 6.72
N THR A 3 2.75 1.93 8.03
CA THR A 3 3.63 2.53 9.03
C THR A 3 4.60 1.48 9.51
N CYS A 4 5.88 1.71 9.27
CA CYS A 4 6.98 0.88 9.73
C CYS A 4 7.50 1.46 11.06
N GLY A 5 8.02 0.60 11.93
CA GLY A 5 8.79 1.07 13.08
C GLY A 5 10.07 1.81 12.64
N ASN A 6 10.91 2.19 13.59
CA ASN A 6 12.19 2.88 13.31
C ASN A 6 13.34 1.91 12.99
N GLN A 7 13.05 0.78 12.36
CA GLN A 7 14.06 -0.23 11.98
C GLN A 7 14.41 -0.08 10.50
N ASP A 8 15.55 0.54 10.22
CA ASP A 8 15.99 0.85 8.86
C ASP A 8 16.12 -0.40 7.98
N SER A 9 16.67 -1.50 8.50
CA SER A 9 16.81 -2.74 7.74
C SER A 9 15.47 -3.32 7.29
N LYS A 10 14.44 -3.24 8.13
CA LYS A 10 13.09 -3.70 7.75
C LYS A 10 12.42 -2.75 6.77
N LEU A 11 12.69 -1.45 6.89
CA LEU A 11 12.22 -0.46 5.93
C LEU A 11 12.80 -0.72 4.54
N ASP A 12 14.11 -0.97 4.46
CA ASP A 12 14.82 -1.24 3.21
C ASP A 12 14.27 -2.47 2.49
N GLU A 13 14.02 -3.56 3.24
CA GLU A 13 13.41 -4.78 2.71
C GLU A 13 12.01 -4.50 2.13
N LEU A 14 11.13 -3.87 2.92
CA LEU A 14 9.76 -3.56 2.48
C LEU A 14 9.74 -2.59 1.28
N TRP A 15 10.66 -1.63 1.26
CA TRP A 15 10.80 -0.68 0.17
C TRP A 15 11.29 -1.36 -1.11
N LEU A 16 12.31 -2.20 -1.00
CA LEU A 16 12.86 -2.94 -2.13
C LEU A 16 11.83 -3.94 -2.70
N GLU A 17 11.15 -4.71 -1.86
CA GLU A 17 10.09 -5.64 -2.31
C GLU A 17 8.94 -4.89 -2.99
N THR A 18 8.57 -3.70 -2.49
CA THR A 18 7.56 -2.86 -3.14
C THR A 18 8.02 -2.41 -4.53
N LEU A 19 9.26 -1.91 -4.66
CA LEU A 19 9.81 -1.47 -5.95
C LEU A 19 9.91 -2.63 -6.94
N LEU A 20 10.44 -3.77 -6.51
CA LEU A 20 10.57 -4.97 -7.34
C LEU A 20 9.20 -5.50 -7.78
N GLY A 21 8.21 -5.52 -6.89
CA GLY A 21 6.85 -5.92 -7.22
C GLY A 21 6.17 -4.99 -8.24
N MET A 22 6.47 -3.68 -8.19
CA MET A 22 5.96 -2.72 -9.17
C MET A 22 6.60 -2.90 -10.55
N ILE A 23 7.94 -2.94 -10.64
CA ILE A 23 8.63 -3.05 -11.94
C ILE A 23 8.50 -4.44 -12.56
N GLY A 24 8.33 -5.48 -11.73
CA GLY A 24 8.09 -6.85 -12.14
C GLY A 24 6.63 -7.16 -12.46
N ASP A 25 5.76 -6.13 -12.49
CA ASP A 25 4.32 -6.25 -12.78
C ASP A 25 3.60 -7.31 -11.94
N CYS A 26 3.98 -7.42 -10.65
CA CYS A 26 3.41 -8.39 -9.72
C CYS A 26 2.03 -7.99 -9.20
N PHE A 27 1.52 -6.81 -9.58
CA PHE A 27 0.18 -6.34 -9.26
C PHE A 27 -0.80 -6.83 -10.32
N SER A 28 -1.13 -8.11 -10.26
CA SER A 28 -2.11 -8.78 -11.11
C SER A 28 -3.40 -9.06 -10.34
N HIS A 29 -4.54 -9.05 -11.05
CA HIS A 29 -5.78 -9.61 -10.54
C HIS A 29 -5.66 -11.13 -10.37
N ASP A 30 -6.44 -11.70 -9.45
CA ASP A 30 -6.54 -13.15 -9.31
C ASP A 30 -7.46 -13.77 -10.38
N THR A 31 -8.43 -12.99 -10.86
CA THR A 31 -9.54 -13.47 -11.70
C THR A 31 -9.71 -12.72 -13.04
N ASP A 32 -9.12 -11.53 -13.18
CA ASP A 32 -9.26 -10.67 -14.35
C ASP A 32 -7.95 -10.68 -15.17
N PRO A 33 -8.01 -10.75 -16.51
CA PRO A 33 -6.82 -10.63 -17.37
C PRO A 33 -6.16 -9.24 -17.35
N GLU A 34 -6.88 -8.17 -17.04
CA GLU A 34 -6.24 -6.85 -16.91
C GLU A 34 -5.39 -6.78 -15.63
N PRO A 35 -4.22 -6.12 -15.62
CA PRO A 35 -3.38 -6.04 -14.43
C PRO A 35 -3.80 -4.88 -13.52
N LEU A 36 -3.81 -5.11 -12.20
CA LEU A 36 -4.04 -4.07 -11.19
C LEU A 36 -2.99 -2.95 -11.25
N SER A 37 -1.82 -3.20 -11.84
CA SER A 37 -0.74 -2.22 -11.98
C SER A 37 -1.17 -0.95 -12.70
N HIS A 38 -2.18 -0.99 -13.58
CA HIS A 38 -2.71 0.21 -14.25
C HIS A 38 -3.33 1.25 -13.29
N TYR A 39 -3.74 0.84 -12.10
CA TYR A 39 -4.29 1.72 -11.07
C TYR A 39 -3.19 2.31 -10.19
N ILE A 40 -1.95 1.84 -10.29
CA ILE A 40 -0.83 2.27 -9.43
C ILE A 40 -0.05 3.37 -10.15
N THR A 41 -0.04 4.57 -9.58
CA THR A 41 0.67 5.73 -10.16
C THR A 41 2.09 5.90 -9.61
N GLY A 42 2.41 5.23 -8.50
CA GLY A 42 3.73 5.34 -7.89
C GLY A 42 3.77 4.80 -6.46
N CYS A 43 4.96 4.87 -5.87
CA CYS A 43 5.17 4.59 -4.45
C CYS A 43 6.11 5.63 -3.84
N VAL A 44 5.96 5.86 -2.53
CA VAL A 44 6.76 6.82 -1.78
C VAL A 44 7.19 6.23 -0.44
N VAL A 45 8.39 6.59 -0.01
CA VAL A 45 8.89 6.34 1.34
C VAL A 45 9.10 7.65 2.08
N ALA A 46 8.66 7.71 3.33
CA ALA A 46 8.83 8.87 4.20
C ALA A 46 9.59 8.45 5.46
N ILE A 47 10.82 8.94 5.58
CA ILE A 47 11.67 8.71 6.75
C ILE A 47 11.30 9.73 7.83
N ARG A 48 10.90 9.27 9.03
CA ARG A 48 10.45 10.15 10.13
C ARG A 48 11.02 9.67 11.45
N THR A 49 11.06 10.57 12.43
CA THR A 49 11.48 10.25 13.81
C THR A 49 10.51 9.34 14.55
N ARG A 50 9.21 9.42 14.21
CA ARG A 50 8.12 8.63 14.83
C ARG A 50 7.51 7.65 13.83
N GLY A 51 8.31 6.71 13.35
CA GLY A 51 7.89 5.66 12.42
C GLY A 51 8.03 6.07 10.97
N HIS A 52 8.83 5.32 10.22
CA HIS A 52 8.90 5.46 8.77
C HIS A 52 7.58 5.04 8.14
N LYS A 53 7.29 5.54 6.94
CA LYS A 53 6.08 5.16 6.21
C LYS A 53 6.41 4.80 4.77
N ILE A 54 5.72 3.80 4.23
CA ILE A 54 5.69 3.50 2.80
C ILE A 54 4.25 3.67 2.32
N ALA A 55 4.03 4.26 1.15
CA ALA A 55 2.73 4.34 0.53
C ALA A 55 2.78 3.98 -0.94
N LEU A 56 1.74 3.29 -1.41
CA LEU A 56 1.37 3.23 -2.82
C LEU A 56 0.39 4.35 -3.12
N TRP A 57 0.51 4.96 -4.30
CA TRP A 57 -0.43 5.93 -4.83
C TRP A 57 -1.25 5.27 -5.93
N LEU A 58 -2.56 5.46 -5.84
CA LEU A 58 -3.52 4.91 -6.78
C LEU A 58 -4.21 6.03 -7.55
N SER A 59 -4.51 5.79 -8.83
CA SER A 59 -5.33 6.67 -9.65
C SER A 59 -6.82 6.53 -9.33
N GLU A 60 -7.23 5.38 -8.81
CA GLU A 60 -8.60 5.07 -8.39
C GLU A 60 -8.69 4.98 -6.86
N ALA A 61 -9.66 5.69 -6.29
CA ALA A 61 -9.86 5.80 -4.84
C ALA A 61 -11.28 5.44 -4.38
N ARG A 62 -12.26 5.45 -5.28
CA ARG A 62 -13.69 5.23 -4.99
C ARG A 62 -14.11 3.79 -5.25
N ASN A 63 -13.41 3.08 -6.13
CA ASN A 63 -13.64 1.65 -6.32
C ASN A 63 -12.98 0.85 -5.17
N GLU A 64 -13.76 0.65 -4.10
CA GLU A 64 -13.32 -0.07 -2.91
C GLU A 64 -12.82 -1.48 -3.20
N THR A 65 -13.43 -2.20 -4.15
CA THR A 65 -13.01 -3.55 -4.54
C THR A 65 -11.58 -3.55 -5.06
N ILE A 66 -11.28 -2.64 -6.00
CA ILE A 66 -9.94 -2.47 -6.57
C ILE A 66 -8.94 -2.06 -5.50
N VAL A 67 -9.27 -1.05 -4.68
CA VAL A 67 -8.38 -0.57 -3.61
C VAL A 67 -8.05 -1.68 -2.62
N ARG A 68 -9.05 -2.48 -2.21
CA ARG A 68 -8.86 -3.62 -1.29
C ARG A 68 -8.04 -4.73 -1.94
N GLU A 69 -8.26 -5.02 -3.21
CA GLU A 69 -7.50 -6.04 -3.94
C GLU A 69 -6.03 -5.65 -4.07
N ILE A 70 -5.73 -4.40 -4.44
CA ILE A 70 -4.35 -3.88 -4.48
C ILE A 70 -3.70 -3.96 -3.10
N GLY A 71 -4.43 -3.58 -2.04
CA GLY A 71 -3.92 -3.68 -0.66
C GLY A 71 -3.58 -5.11 -0.25
N ARG A 72 -4.42 -6.09 -0.61
CA ARG A 72 -4.16 -7.52 -0.38
C ARG A 72 -2.95 -8.01 -1.19
N ARG A 73 -2.87 -7.61 -2.47
CA ARG A 73 -1.76 -8.00 -3.35
C ARG A 73 -0.44 -7.43 -2.84
N TRP A 74 -0.42 -6.16 -2.44
CA TRP A 74 0.76 -5.51 -1.87
C TRP A 74 1.24 -6.20 -0.59
N ARG A 75 0.32 -6.57 0.31
CA ARG A 75 0.62 -7.38 1.50
C ARG A 75 1.35 -8.67 1.13
N SER A 76 0.85 -9.40 0.13
CA SER A 76 1.45 -10.66 -0.31
C SER A 76 2.83 -10.46 -0.94
N ILE A 77 3.00 -9.39 -1.74
CA ILE A 77 4.29 -9.05 -2.39
C ILE A 77 5.38 -8.78 -1.35
N ILE A 78 5.07 -8.02 -0.30
CA ILE A 78 6.06 -7.64 0.73
C ILE A 78 6.07 -8.58 1.95
N ASN A 79 5.44 -9.75 1.80
CA ASN A 79 5.30 -10.79 2.84
C ASN A 79 4.88 -10.23 4.22
N LEU A 80 3.91 -9.32 4.24
CA LEU A 80 3.54 -8.59 5.44
C LEU A 80 2.66 -9.45 6.37
N SER A 81 3.11 -9.59 7.63
CA SER A 81 2.38 -10.32 8.67
C SER A 81 0.90 -9.92 8.75
N PRO A 82 -0.04 -10.88 8.90
CA PRO A 82 -1.48 -10.61 8.95
C PRO A 82 -1.89 -9.57 9.99
N ASN A 83 -1.14 -9.49 11.09
CA ASN A 83 -1.43 -8.59 12.21
C ASN A 83 -1.08 -7.11 11.91
N VAL A 84 -0.28 -6.85 10.89
CA VAL A 84 0.09 -5.48 10.50
C VAL A 84 -0.98 -4.93 9.57
N ARG A 85 -1.51 -3.75 9.89
CA ARG A 85 -2.58 -3.10 9.12
C ARG A 85 -2.01 -2.18 8.05
N ILE A 86 -2.59 -2.21 6.84
CA ILE A 86 -2.33 -1.25 5.76
C ILE A 86 -3.52 -0.29 5.71
N GLN A 87 -3.25 1.01 5.85
CA GLN A 87 -4.26 2.06 5.77
C GLN A 87 -4.40 2.59 4.34
N PHE A 88 -5.61 2.96 3.95
CA PHE A 88 -5.88 3.68 2.72
C PHE A 88 -6.46 5.05 3.07
N ASP A 89 -5.96 6.10 2.40
CA ASP A 89 -6.41 7.48 2.60
C ASP A 89 -6.63 8.11 1.22
N MET A 90 -7.84 8.64 0.98
CA MET A 90 -8.10 9.39 -0.26
C MET A 90 -7.43 10.76 -0.21
N HIS A 91 -6.77 11.17 -1.29
CA HIS A 91 -6.05 12.45 -1.33
C HIS A 91 -6.95 13.64 -0.97
N ASN A 92 -8.18 13.68 -1.47
CA ASN A 92 -9.09 14.82 -1.23
C ASN A 92 -9.72 14.84 0.17
N GLU A 93 -9.72 13.73 0.90
CA GLU A 93 -10.25 13.65 2.27
C GLU A 93 -9.14 13.68 3.34
N SER A 94 -7.88 13.51 2.92
CA SER A 94 -6.70 13.47 3.79
C SER A 94 -6.42 14.76 4.57
N ASN A 95 -7.09 15.88 4.22
CA ASN A 95 -7.04 17.15 4.95
C ASN A 95 -8.17 17.34 5.97
N SER A 96 -9.08 16.37 6.12
CA SER A 96 -10.14 16.41 7.12
C SER A 96 -9.77 15.54 8.33
N SER A 97 -9.85 16.11 9.52
CA SER A 97 -9.37 15.56 10.81
C SER A 97 -10.17 14.36 11.35
N SER A 98 -10.72 13.51 10.48
CA SER A 98 -11.67 12.43 10.86
C SER A 98 -11.37 11.13 10.11
N GLN A 99 -10.22 10.51 10.36
CA GLN A 99 -9.90 9.20 9.75
C GLN A 99 -10.69 8.08 10.44
N ARG A 100 -11.54 7.38 9.69
CA ARG A 100 -12.09 6.07 10.08
C ARG A 100 -11.27 4.97 9.40
N PRO A 101 -10.81 3.94 10.14
CA PRO A 101 -10.17 2.79 9.50
C PRO A 101 -11.19 2.06 8.63
N MET A 102 -10.85 1.83 7.37
CA MET A 102 -11.72 1.18 6.38
C MET A 102 -11.83 -0.34 6.56
N TYR A 103 -11.02 -0.93 7.44
CA TYR A 103 -11.05 -2.35 7.79
C TYR A 103 -11.59 -2.55 9.21
N GLU A 104 -12.68 -3.30 9.32
CA GLU A 104 -13.08 -4.08 10.50
C GLU A 104 -13.08 -5.56 10.10
N GLU A 105 -12.82 -6.43 11.09
CA GLU A 105 -12.52 -7.88 10.96
C GLU A 105 -13.59 -8.69 10.23
#